data_AF-A0AAD6VST9-F1
#
_entry.id   AF-A0AAD6VST9-F1
#
_cell.length_a   1.000
_cell.length_b   1.000
_cell.length_c   1.000
_cell.angle_alpha   90.00
_cell.angle_beta   90.00
_cell.angle_gamma   90.00
#
_symmetry.space_group_name_H-M   'P 1'
#
loop_
_entity.id
_entity.type
_entity.pdbx_description
1 polymer ?
#
loop_
_entity_poly.entity_id
_entity_poly.type
_entity_poly.pdbx_seq_one_letter_code
_entity_poly.pdbx_strand_id
1 'polypeptide(L)'
;MHGSTSFVLDADPQVLGSGAAVNITYSRNTDVLECKENSALVPLSSLRCTHALDSTTHMFLVTLGLSETTFVLKTPQDEDSLVNEAVLMSRLPEADFVLHPTHVVTDDVGLLRGVLNVYHPASSLCSMFDSLHPDATRPVLASAGGEASPVGPLVCEAHVGNGRWGCARLAAHADALLGGLQDRQRCALHCRLINYCPGGSTTIWAPPESGPVHWRPSAKGDVFALGLALWAIAGEVGSFEREKQDASLLLPWGPHTPLWFQDLVHDCLEHKPDRRPFAHEIYNVLTLHNDSQPESASAKNCGVGEICSARYRALPPGQRQSIPHRAFT
;
A
#
# COMPACT_ATOMS: atom_id res chain seq x y z
N MET A 1 16.18 -9.40 27.34
CA MET A 1 16.35 -8.11 26.64
C MET A 1 15.15 -7.26 27.00
N HIS A 2 15.38 -6.15 27.70
CA HIS A 2 14.37 -5.13 27.94
C HIS A 2 14.75 -3.96 27.04
N GLY A 3 13.90 -3.65 26.05
CA GLY A 3 14.01 -2.46 25.22
C GLY A 3 12.91 -1.48 25.64
N SER A 4 13.27 -0.22 25.85
CA SER A 4 12.30 0.85 26.02
C SER A 4 12.69 1.93 25.04
N THR A 5 11.78 2.27 24.14
CA THR A 5 11.92 3.47 23.33
C THR A 5 10.79 4.41 23.69
N SER A 6 11.17 5.60 24.13
CA SER A 6 10.29 6.63 24.68
C SER A 6 10.17 7.76 23.67
N PHE A 7 8.95 8.06 23.21
CA PHE A 7 8.70 9.18 22.31
C PHE A 7 7.65 10.11 22.88
N VAL A 8 7.84 11.41 22.63
CA VAL A 8 6.82 12.43 22.89
C VAL A 8 5.97 12.53 21.62
N LEU A 9 4.75 11.98 21.65
CA LEU A 9 3.78 12.15 20.59
C LEU A 9 3.05 13.48 20.79
N ASP A 10 3.20 14.41 19.85
CA ASP A 10 2.43 15.66 19.82
C ASP A 10 1.48 15.63 18.61
N ALA A 11 0.28 15.04 18.76
CA ALA A 11 -0.78 15.08 17.72
C ALA A 11 -2.21 14.69 18.17
N ASP A 12 -3.04 15.69 18.51
CA ASP A 12 -4.46 15.96 18.10
C ASP A 12 -5.06 17.11 18.98
N PRO A 13 -5.57 18.20 18.38
CA PRO A 13 -5.89 19.48 19.04
C PRO A 13 -7.11 19.54 19.97
N GLN A 14 -7.89 18.47 20.20
CA GLN A 14 -9.05 18.55 21.12
C GLN A 14 -9.00 17.62 22.35
N VAL A 15 -8.03 16.72 22.44
CA VAL A 15 -7.92 15.75 23.57
C VAL A 15 -6.55 15.77 24.25
N LEU A 16 -5.54 16.44 23.68
CA LEU A 16 -4.19 16.48 24.24
C LEU A 16 -3.90 17.79 24.97
N GLY A 17 -3.94 17.73 26.30
CA GLY A 17 -3.51 18.83 27.19
C GLY A 17 -2.65 18.37 28.36
N SER A 18 -2.05 17.17 28.32
CA SER A 18 -1.33 16.61 29.47
C SER A 18 0.14 16.23 29.24
N GLY A 19 0.70 16.40 28.04
CA GLY A 19 2.12 16.10 27.80
C GLY A 19 2.52 14.64 28.08
N ALA A 20 1.70 13.67 27.67
CA ALA A 20 1.98 12.26 27.91
C ALA A 20 2.91 11.67 26.83
N ALA A 21 4.10 11.22 27.24
CA ALA A 21 4.97 10.40 26.41
C ALA A 21 4.34 9.02 26.16
N VAL A 22 4.47 8.49 24.94
CA VAL A 22 4.17 7.09 24.66
C VAL A 22 5.48 6.32 24.72
N ASN A 23 5.63 5.54 25.78
CA ASN A 23 6.71 4.58 25.92
C ASN A 23 6.28 3.29 25.26
N ILE A 24 6.89 2.93 24.13
CA ILE A 24 6.80 1.57 23.61
C ILE A 24 7.88 0.78 24.33
N THR A 25 7.52 0.26 25.50
CA THR A 25 8.29 -0.74 26.20
C THR A 25 7.91 -2.10 25.65
N TYR A 26 8.82 -2.75 24.95
CA TYR A 26 8.70 -4.16 24.64
C TYR A 26 9.74 -4.92 25.46
N SER A 27 9.22 -5.80 26.29
CA SER A 27 10.01 -6.76 27.04
C SER A 27 9.59 -8.12 26.58
N ARG A 28 10.56 -9.03 26.44
CA ARG A 28 10.18 -10.44 26.36
C ARG A 28 9.32 -10.78 27.57
N ASN A 29 8.19 -11.42 27.33
CA ASN A 29 7.41 -12.03 28.38
C ASN A 29 8.32 -13.07 29.06
N THR A 30 8.70 -12.80 30.30
CA THR A 30 9.58 -13.68 31.09
C THR A 30 8.83 -14.88 31.64
N ASP A 31 7.51 -14.76 31.74
CA ASP A 31 6.65 -15.79 32.32
C ASP A 31 6.35 -16.89 31.30
N VAL A 32 6.25 -16.51 30.02
CA VAL A 32 6.01 -17.44 28.90
C VAL A 32 7.00 -17.15 27.77
N LEU A 33 8.10 -17.90 27.76
CA LEU A 33 9.18 -17.71 26.77
C LEU A 33 8.71 -17.91 25.32
N GLU A 34 7.77 -18.83 25.10
CA GLU A 34 7.25 -19.23 23.78
C GLU A 34 5.90 -18.56 23.44
N CYS A 35 5.68 -17.31 23.89
CA CYS A 35 4.47 -16.57 23.53
C CYS A 35 4.58 -15.89 22.14
N LYS A 36 3.42 -15.54 21.55
CA LYS A 36 3.32 -14.89 20.24
C LYS A 36 4.10 -13.56 20.20
N GLU A 37 4.05 -12.81 21.28
CA GLU A 37 4.72 -11.52 21.46
C GLU A 37 6.25 -11.68 21.40
N ASN A 38 6.79 -12.70 22.07
CA ASN A 38 8.22 -12.99 22.03
C ASN A 38 8.67 -13.45 20.65
N SER A 39 7.84 -14.23 19.95
CA SER A 39 8.13 -14.67 18.58
C SER A 39 8.13 -13.52 17.56
N ALA A 40 7.38 -12.44 17.83
CA ALA A 40 7.34 -11.25 16.99
C ALA A 40 8.58 -10.34 17.15
N LEU A 41 9.39 -10.52 18.20
CA LEU A 41 10.62 -9.77 18.43
C LEU A 41 11.82 -10.49 17.81
N VAL A 42 12.32 -9.93 16.72
CA VAL A 42 13.36 -10.54 15.89
C VAL A 42 14.67 -9.76 16.00
N PRO A 43 15.79 -10.37 16.43
CA PRO A 43 17.07 -9.69 16.44
C PRO A 43 17.58 -9.49 15.01
N LEU A 44 18.18 -8.34 14.73
CA LEU A 44 18.73 -8.00 13.41
C LEU A 44 19.72 -9.04 12.90
N SER A 45 20.51 -9.63 13.82
CA SER A 45 21.48 -10.69 13.53
C SER A 45 20.85 -12.00 13.01
N SER A 46 19.53 -12.19 13.18
CA SER A 46 18.81 -13.34 12.63
C SER A 46 18.31 -13.12 11.19
N LEU A 47 18.39 -11.89 10.67
CA LEU A 47 17.96 -11.57 9.32
C LEU A 47 19.08 -11.86 8.32
N ARG A 48 18.71 -12.46 7.19
CA ARG A 48 19.59 -12.57 6.02
C ARG A 48 19.05 -11.69 4.92
N CYS A 49 19.77 -10.60 4.64
CA CYS A 49 19.45 -9.75 3.50
C CYS A 49 19.75 -10.50 2.20
N THR A 50 18.74 -10.63 1.35
CA THR A 50 18.87 -11.26 0.03
C THR A 50 19.09 -10.21 -1.05
N HIS A 51 18.29 -9.13 -1.02
CA HIS A 51 18.31 -8.07 -2.02
C HIS A 51 17.88 -6.74 -1.40
N ALA A 52 18.45 -5.63 -1.87
CA ALA A 52 17.87 -4.31 -1.63
C ALA A 52 16.77 -4.07 -2.67
N LEU A 53 15.55 -3.75 -2.23
CA LEU A 53 14.42 -3.50 -3.14
C LEU A 53 14.44 -2.07 -3.67
N ASP A 54 14.71 -1.12 -2.78
CA ASP A 54 14.84 0.29 -3.10
C ASP A 54 15.77 0.94 -2.07
N SER A 55 16.90 1.45 -2.55
CA SER A 55 17.92 2.08 -1.71
C SER A 55 17.52 3.46 -1.21
N THR A 56 16.53 4.11 -1.84
CA THR A 56 16.02 5.42 -1.43
C THR A 56 14.97 5.31 -0.33
N THR A 57 14.19 4.23 -0.33
CA THR A 57 13.14 3.98 0.68
C THR A 57 13.58 3.06 1.81
N HIS A 58 14.86 2.64 1.82
CA HIS A 58 15.42 1.73 2.81
C HIS A 58 14.58 0.45 3.01
N MET A 59 14.20 -0.18 1.90
CA MET A 59 13.46 -1.44 1.89
C MET A 59 14.35 -2.60 1.43
N PHE A 60 14.36 -3.67 2.20
CA PHE A 60 15.20 -4.84 1.96
C PHE A 60 14.36 -6.11 1.90
N LEU A 61 14.68 -7.00 0.98
CA LEU A 61 14.15 -8.34 0.92
C LEU A 61 14.99 -9.25 1.82
N VAL A 62 14.40 -9.79 2.88
CA VAL A 62 15.11 -10.56 3.90
C VAL A 62 14.46 -11.92 4.14
N THR A 63 15.23 -12.87 4.66
CA THR A 63 14.71 -14.11 5.25
C THR A 63 15.05 -14.18 6.73
N LEU A 64 14.23 -14.91 7.49
CA LEU A 64 14.41 -15.11 8.93
C LEU A 64 15.15 -16.43 9.19
N GLY A 65 16.40 -16.37 9.65
CA GLY A 65 17.20 -17.54 9.99
C GLY A 65 17.48 -18.45 8.79
N LEU A 66 16.94 -19.68 8.83
CA LEU A 66 16.98 -20.66 7.73
C LEU A 66 15.61 -20.82 7.03
N SER A 67 14.63 -19.98 7.37
CA SER A 67 13.31 -20.03 6.75
C SER A 67 13.39 -19.68 5.26
N GLU A 68 12.58 -20.36 4.45
CA GLU A 68 12.34 -20.00 3.05
C GLU A 68 11.35 -18.83 2.92
N THR A 69 10.62 -18.49 3.98
CA THR A 69 9.70 -17.35 3.98
C THR A 69 10.48 -16.06 3.81
N THR A 70 10.06 -15.28 2.83
CA THR A 70 10.66 -14.00 2.49
C THR A 70 9.81 -12.87 3.07
N PHE A 71 10.49 -11.85 3.58
CA PHE A 71 9.89 -10.66 4.18
C PHE A 71 10.44 -9.40 3.52
N VAL A 72 9.68 -8.32 3.63
CA VAL A 72 10.17 -6.97 3.37
C VAL A 72 10.51 -6.33 4.71
N LEU A 73 11.80 -6.08 4.94
CA LEU A 73 12.28 -5.25 6.03
C LEU A 73 12.17 -3.78 5.61
N LYS A 74 11.34 -3.03 6.35
CA LYS A 74 11.28 -1.57 6.27
C LYS A 74 12.06 -0.99 7.45
N THR A 75 13.14 -0.27 7.16
CA THR A 75 13.92 0.42 8.20
C THR A 75 13.51 1.90 8.27
N PRO A 76 13.69 2.58 9.41
CA PRO A 76 13.33 3.98 9.54
C PRO A 76 14.16 4.86 8.59
N GLN A 77 13.52 5.82 7.92
CA GLN A 77 14.22 6.96 7.30
C GLN A 77 14.59 8.00 8.37
N ASP A 78 13.69 8.20 9.32
CA ASP A 78 13.88 8.89 10.59
C ASP A 78 13.25 8.05 11.71
N GLU A 79 13.80 8.14 12.93
CA GLU A 79 13.41 7.26 14.04
C GLU A 79 11.93 7.42 14.43
N ASP A 80 11.39 8.63 14.31
CA ASP A 80 10.01 8.94 14.73
C ASP A 80 8.97 8.41 13.73
N SER A 81 9.26 8.46 12.43
CA SER A 81 8.34 8.11 11.36
C SER A 81 7.96 6.62 11.36
N LEU A 82 8.93 5.73 11.51
CA LEU A 82 8.64 4.29 11.52
C LEU A 82 7.87 3.88 12.78
N VAL A 83 8.17 4.50 13.93
CA VAL A 83 7.47 4.22 15.18
C VAL A 83 6.02 4.69 15.08
N ASN A 84 5.80 5.90 14.57
CA ASN A 84 4.46 6.44 14.37
C ASN A 84 3.64 5.57 13.41
N GLU A 85 4.27 5.09 12.32
CA GLU A 85 3.65 4.14 11.40
C GLU A 85 3.35 2.80 12.08
N ALA A 86 4.28 2.21 12.84
CA ALA A 86 4.06 0.96 13.54
C ALA A 86 2.94 1.06 14.59
N VAL A 87 2.90 2.15 15.36
CA VAL A 87 1.81 2.45 16.30
C VAL A 87 0.49 2.57 15.56
N LEU A 88 0.45 3.32 14.45
CA LEU A 88 -0.75 3.45 13.63
C LEU A 88 -1.24 2.09 13.14
N MET A 89 -0.34 1.27 12.57
CA MET A 89 -0.66 -0.07 12.06
C MET A 89 -1.21 -0.98 13.17
N SER A 90 -0.62 -0.94 14.38
CA SER A 90 -1.10 -1.74 15.52
C SER A 90 -2.52 -1.38 15.99
N ARG A 91 -3.01 -0.20 15.63
CA ARG A 91 -4.38 0.26 15.96
C ARG A 91 -5.38 -0.05 14.86
N LEU A 92 -4.91 -0.42 13.67
CA LEU A 92 -5.80 -0.82 12.59
C LEU A 92 -6.42 -2.18 12.91
N PRO A 93 -7.69 -2.40 12.56
CA PRO A 93 -8.28 -3.72 12.70
C PRO A 93 -7.53 -4.73 11.83
N GLU A 94 -7.49 -5.99 12.28
CA GLU A 94 -7.07 -7.09 11.43
C GLU A 94 -8.05 -7.19 10.26
N ALA A 95 -7.53 -6.98 9.04
CA ALA A 95 -8.31 -7.01 7.82
C ALA A 95 -7.42 -7.51 6.67
N ASP A 96 -7.96 -8.34 5.78
CA ASP A 96 -7.19 -8.99 4.71
C ASP A 96 -6.59 -8.01 3.69
N PHE A 97 -7.14 -6.80 3.61
CA PHE A 97 -6.70 -5.70 2.74
C PHE A 97 -5.74 -4.73 3.44
N VAL A 98 -5.40 -4.95 4.71
CA VAL A 98 -4.41 -4.16 5.46
C VAL A 98 -3.16 -5.02 5.66
N LEU A 99 -2.03 -4.61 5.08
CA LEU A 99 -0.77 -5.28 5.36
C LEU A 99 -0.27 -4.88 6.75
N HIS A 100 -0.34 -5.79 7.71
CA HIS A 100 0.18 -5.61 9.05
C HIS A 100 1.66 -6.03 9.15
N PRO A 101 2.48 -5.34 9.96
CA PRO A 101 3.80 -5.84 10.28
C PRO A 101 3.67 -7.12 11.08
N THR A 102 4.42 -8.13 10.67
CA THR A 102 4.44 -9.45 11.32
C THR A 102 5.45 -9.52 12.44
N HIS A 103 6.53 -8.73 12.35
CA HIS A 103 7.62 -8.73 13.33
C HIS A 103 8.19 -7.32 13.51
N VAL A 104 8.75 -7.09 14.69
CA VAL A 104 9.56 -5.92 15.03
C VAL A 104 11.02 -6.34 15.07
N VAL A 105 11.87 -5.60 14.38
CA VAL A 105 13.31 -5.89 14.28
C VAL A 105 14.07 -4.99 15.22
N THR A 106 14.92 -5.59 16.06
CA THR A 106 15.71 -4.87 17.05
C THR A 106 17.18 -5.19 16.94
N ASP A 107 18.05 -4.30 17.38
CA ASP A 107 19.48 -4.62 17.54
C ASP A 107 19.78 -5.34 18.88
N ASP A 108 21.06 -5.56 19.16
CA ASP A 108 21.53 -6.27 20.35
C ASP A 108 21.27 -5.49 21.66
N VAL A 109 21.09 -4.17 21.58
CA VAL A 109 20.73 -3.33 22.73
C VAL A 109 19.21 -3.15 22.87
N GLY A 110 18.42 -3.74 21.97
CA GLY A 110 16.97 -3.69 22.01
C GLY A 110 16.40 -2.36 21.52
N LEU A 111 17.05 -1.70 20.57
CA LEU A 111 16.51 -0.54 19.86
C LEU A 111 15.81 -0.99 18.57
N LEU A 112 14.74 -0.28 18.19
CA LEU A 112 14.00 -0.54 16.96
C LEU A 112 14.89 -0.25 15.73
N ARG A 113 15.03 -1.24 14.85
CA ARG A 113 15.77 -1.13 13.57
C ARG A 113 14.88 -1.28 12.35
N GLY A 114 13.68 -1.81 12.51
CA GLY A 114 12.76 -1.97 11.40
C GLY A 114 11.52 -2.77 11.76
N VAL A 115 10.65 -2.95 10.78
CA VAL A 115 9.52 -3.89 10.86
C VAL A 115 9.54 -4.83 9.66
N LEU A 116 9.07 -6.06 9.86
CA LEU A 116 8.93 -7.04 8.77
C LEU A 116 7.49 -7.13 8.30
N ASN A 117 7.29 -6.92 7.01
CA ASN A 117 6.05 -7.21 6.33
C ASN A 117 6.19 -8.50 5.50
N VAL A 118 5.06 -9.19 5.26
CA VAL A 118 5.04 -10.33 4.33
C VAL A 118 5.45 -9.84 2.94
N TYR A 119 6.33 -10.59 2.27
CA TYR A 119 6.72 -10.26 0.91
C TYR A 119 5.60 -10.62 -0.08
N HIS A 120 5.22 -9.65 -0.91
CA HIS A 120 4.24 -9.83 -1.98
C HIS A 120 4.94 -9.78 -3.35
N PRO A 121 5.04 -10.92 -4.06
CA PRO A 121 5.90 -11.05 -5.23
C PRO A 121 5.40 -10.30 -6.47
N ALA A 122 4.11 -9.97 -6.56
CA ALA A 122 3.59 -9.20 -7.69
C ALA A 122 3.94 -7.70 -7.60
N SER A 123 4.66 -7.28 -6.55
CA SER A 123 5.03 -5.89 -6.29
C SER A 123 3.80 -4.97 -6.11
N SER A 124 4.00 -3.66 -6.20
CA SER A 124 2.93 -2.66 -6.17
C SER A 124 2.09 -2.71 -7.44
N LEU A 125 0.81 -2.31 -7.35
CA LEU A 125 -0.06 -2.15 -8.53
C LEU A 125 0.57 -1.24 -9.58
N CYS A 126 1.23 -0.16 -9.17
CA CYS A 126 1.93 0.73 -10.10
C CYS A 126 2.99 -0.02 -10.91
N SER A 127 3.87 -0.76 -10.23
CA SER A 127 4.90 -1.56 -10.90
C SER A 127 4.29 -2.66 -11.77
N MET A 128 3.16 -3.24 -11.37
CA MET A 128 2.42 -4.21 -12.16
C MET A 128 1.93 -3.57 -13.46
N PHE A 129 1.21 -2.44 -13.39
CA PHE A 129 0.71 -1.72 -14.56
C PHE A 129 1.83 -1.25 -15.49
N ASP A 130 2.91 -0.66 -14.96
CA ASP A 130 4.08 -0.26 -15.74
C ASP A 130 4.71 -1.46 -16.48
N SER A 131 4.60 -2.66 -15.90
CA SER A 131 5.11 -3.89 -16.53
C SER A 131 4.16 -4.48 -17.57
N LEU A 132 2.86 -4.28 -17.42
CA LEU A 132 1.84 -4.67 -18.40
C LEU A 132 1.89 -3.76 -19.63
N HIS A 133 2.22 -2.48 -19.42
CA HIS A 133 2.20 -1.45 -20.45
C HIS A 133 3.51 -0.66 -20.50
N PRO A 134 4.65 -1.28 -20.86
CA PRO A 134 5.96 -0.62 -20.83
C PRO A 134 6.05 0.58 -21.78
N ASP A 135 5.21 0.62 -22.82
CA ASP A 135 5.18 1.69 -23.83
C ASP A 135 4.03 2.70 -23.61
N ALA A 136 3.23 2.56 -22.53
CA ALA A 136 2.16 3.51 -22.26
C ALA A 136 2.76 4.89 -21.94
N THR A 137 2.29 5.91 -22.65
CA THR A 137 2.59 7.29 -22.30
C THR A 137 1.92 7.61 -20.98
N ARG A 138 2.66 8.29 -20.09
CA ARG A 138 2.11 8.76 -18.82
C ARG A 138 0.97 9.75 -19.10
N PRO A 139 -0.27 9.48 -18.66
CA PRO A 139 -1.35 10.44 -18.85
C PRO A 139 -1.06 11.67 -18.01
N VAL A 140 -1.20 12.84 -18.64
CA VAL A 140 -1.24 14.13 -17.96
C VAL A 140 -2.71 14.47 -17.75
N LEU A 141 -3.15 14.50 -16.50
CA LEU A 141 -4.52 14.91 -16.17
C LEU A 141 -4.63 16.42 -16.39
N ALA A 142 -5.24 16.78 -17.52
CA ALA A 142 -5.46 18.15 -17.92
C ALA A 142 -6.56 18.79 -17.06
N SER A 143 -6.43 20.10 -16.88
CA SER A 143 -7.51 20.94 -16.35
C SER A 143 -8.70 20.93 -17.31
N ALA A 144 -9.94 20.95 -16.79
CA ALA A 144 -11.15 21.11 -17.61
C ALA A 144 -11.02 22.29 -18.60
N GLY A 145 -10.75 21.98 -19.87
CA GLY A 145 -10.38 22.95 -20.92
C GLY A 145 -9.39 22.45 -21.97
N GLY A 146 -8.69 21.33 -21.73
CA GLY A 146 -7.83 20.65 -22.71
C GLY A 146 -8.43 19.34 -23.24
N GLU A 147 -8.17 18.99 -24.51
CA GLU A 147 -8.58 17.69 -25.07
C GLU A 147 -7.75 16.54 -24.45
N ALA A 148 -8.43 15.49 -23.95
CA ALA A 148 -7.80 14.30 -23.40
C ALA A 148 -7.71 13.16 -24.45
N SER A 149 -6.64 12.37 -24.39
CA SER A 149 -6.43 11.21 -25.26
C SER A 149 -6.98 9.92 -24.60
N PRO A 150 -7.60 8.99 -25.34
CA PRO A 150 -8.19 7.77 -24.77
C PRO A 150 -7.13 6.73 -24.36
N VAL A 151 -7.40 5.98 -23.29
CA VAL A 151 -6.56 4.85 -22.79
C VAL A 151 -7.47 3.64 -22.50
N GLY A 152 -6.99 2.42 -22.77
CA GLY A 152 -7.76 1.17 -22.67
C GLY A 152 -7.99 0.64 -21.23
N PRO A 153 -8.86 -0.38 -21.03
CA PRO A 153 -9.43 -0.67 -19.70
C PRO A 153 -9.06 -2.04 -19.11
N LEU A 154 -9.07 -2.11 -17.76
CA LEU A 154 -9.24 -3.36 -16.98
C LEU A 154 -9.64 -3.06 -15.53
N VAL A 155 -10.40 -3.96 -14.90
CA VAL A 155 -11.11 -3.74 -13.63
C VAL A 155 -10.36 -4.42 -12.47
N CYS A 156 -10.13 -3.72 -11.35
CA CYS A 156 -9.79 -4.34 -10.07
C CYS A 156 -10.70 -3.81 -8.94
N GLU A 157 -11.03 -4.68 -8.00
CA GLU A 157 -11.84 -4.37 -6.82
C GLU A 157 -10.97 -3.76 -5.71
N ALA A 158 -11.46 -2.71 -5.06
CA ALA A 158 -10.83 -2.12 -3.87
C ALA A 158 -11.88 -1.97 -2.76
N HIS A 159 -11.59 -2.51 -1.57
CA HIS A 159 -12.39 -2.32 -0.36
C HIS A 159 -11.74 -1.20 0.49
N VAL A 160 -12.52 -0.20 0.94
CA VAL A 160 -12.03 0.86 1.84
C VAL A 160 -12.97 1.03 3.04
N GLY A 161 -12.45 0.76 4.24
CA GLY A 161 -13.16 0.92 5.52
C GLY A 161 -12.94 2.30 6.17
N ASN A 162 -13.81 2.63 7.15
CA ASN A 162 -14.01 3.93 7.85
C ASN A 162 -12.83 4.49 8.70
N GLY A 163 -11.56 4.34 8.31
CA GLY A 163 -10.40 4.92 9.01
C GLY A 163 -10.05 6.34 8.53
N ARG A 164 -9.39 7.15 9.38
CA ARG A 164 -8.64 8.33 8.93
C ARG A 164 -7.33 7.83 8.32
N TRP A 165 -7.20 7.85 7.00
CA TRP A 165 -6.10 7.27 6.24
C TRP A 165 -5.23 8.35 5.63
N GLY A 166 -4.52 9.15 6.44
CA GLY A 166 -3.69 10.22 5.91
C GLY A 166 -2.78 9.72 4.78
N CYS A 167 -3.10 10.11 3.55
CA CYS A 167 -2.44 9.76 2.28
C CYS A 167 -1.58 8.48 2.36
N ALA A 168 -2.20 7.34 2.69
CA ALA A 168 -1.59 6.07 2.34
C ALA A 168 -1.39 6.14 0.83
N ARG A 169 -0.14 6.21 0.38
CA ARG A 169 0.19 5.96 -1.03
C ARG A 169 -0.52 4.66 -1.32
N LEU A 170 -1.51 4.66 -2.22
CA LEU A 170 -2.31 3.47 -2.52
C LEU A 170 -1.45 2.50 -3.33
N ALA A 171 -0.32 2.12 -2.75
CA ALA A 171 0.51 1.03 -3.16
C ALA A 171 -0.20 -0.19 -2.62
N ALA A 172 -1.20 -0.64 -3.37
CA ALA A 172 -1.71 -1.97 -3.16
C ALA A 172 -0.62 -2.95 -3.62
N HIS A 173 -0.21 -3.86 -2.74
CA HIS A 173 0.49 -5.04 -3.19
C HIS A 173 -0.52 -6.03 -3.72
N ALA A 174 -0.34 -6.47 -4.95
CA ALA A 174 -1.07 -7.60 -5.48
C ALA A 174 -0.44 -8.89 -4.94
N ASP A 175 -1.25 -9.74 -4.35
CA ASP A 175 -0.90 -11.13 -4.09
C ASP A 175 -1.64 -12.02 -5.09
N ALA A 176 -0.88 -12.78 -5.87
CA ALA A 176 -1.42 -13.86 -6.67
C ALA A 176 -1.26 -15.13 -5.82
N LEU A 177 -2.26 -15.46 -5.02
CA LEU A 177 -2.33 -16.75 -4.34
C LEU A 177 -2.48 -17.85 -5.40
N LEU A 178 -1.35 -18.43 -5.81
CA LEU A 178 -1.32 -19.67 -6.58
C LEU A 178 -1.65 -20.82 -5.61
N GLY A 179 -2.94 -20.95 -5.27
CA GLY A 179 -3.47 -22.15 -4.63
C GLY A 179 -3.08 -23.37 -5.48
N GLY A 180 -2.58 -24.41 -4.82
CA GLY A 180 -1.90 -25.56 -5.43
C GLY A 180 -2.45 -25.97 -6.80
N LEU A 181 -1.55 -25.99 -7.77
CA LEU A 181 -1.70 -26.51 -9.13
C LEU A 181 -2.41 -27.87 -9.13
N GLN A 182 -3.73 -27.87 -9.31
CA GLN A 182 -4.46 -28.99 -9.91
C GLN A 182 -5.86 -28.61 -10.42
N ASP A 183 -6.46 -27.53 -9.92
CA ASP A 183 -7.66 -26.97 -10.53
C ASP A 183 -7.36 -25.62 -11.18
N ARG A 184 -7.93 -25.37 -12.37
CA ARG A 184 -7.93 -24.05 -13.06
C ARG A 184 -8.76 -23.00 -12.28
N GLN A 185 -8.61 -22.96 -10.96
CA GLN A 185 -9.33 -22.09 -10.07
C GLN A 185 -8.63 -20.73 -10.04
N ARG A 186 -9.42 -19.73 -10.47
CA ARG A 186 -9.25 -18.28 -10.42
C ARG A 186 -8.06 -17.82 -9.55
N CYS A 187 -7.05 -17.22 -10.17
CA CYS A 187 -6.12 -16.35 -9.46
C CYS A 187 -6.93 -15.14 -8.97
N ALA A 188 -7.32 -15.14 -7.70
CA ALA A 188 -7.86 -13.94 -7.08
C ALA A 188 -6.69 -12.98 -6.82
N LEU A 189 -6.77 -11.78 -7.38
CA LEU A 189 -5.83 -10.71 -7.08
C LEU A 189 -6.23 -10.13 -5.73
N HIS A 190 -5.42 -10.37 -4.69
CA HIS A 190 -5.64 -9.74 -3.40
C HIS A 190 -4.79 -8.49 -3.29
N CYS A 191 -5.42 -7.33 -3.16
CA CYS A 191 -4.75 -6.05 -2.99
C CYS A 191 -4.67 -5.68 -1.51
N ARG A 192 -3.48 -5.31 -1.02
CA ARG A 192 -3.29 -4.84 0.36
C ARG A 192 -2.70 -3.43 0.44
N LEU A 193 -3.32 -2.58 1.24
CA LEU A 193 -2.82 -1.25 1.57
C LEU A 193 -1.49 -1.34 2.34
N ILE A 194 -0.56 -0.44 2.03
CA ILE A 194 0.76 -0.33 2.68
C ILE A 194 1.13 1.14 2.93
N ASN A 195 2.27 1.37 3.60
CA ASN A 195 2.87 2.69 3.81
C ASN A 195 1.95 3.68 4.55
N TYR A 196 1.64 3.33 5.79
CA TYR A 196 0.79 4.14 6.66
C TYR A 196 1.62 5.23 7.35
N CYS A 197 2.18 6.15 6.56
CA CYS A 197 2.98 7.26 7.09
C CYS A 197 2.11 8.52 7.21
N PRO A 198 1.76 8.98 8.43
CA PRO A 198 0.89 10.12 8.63
C PRO A 198 1.53 11.47 8.23
N GLY A 199 2.84 11.52 7.98
CA GLY A 199 3.56 12.74 7.59
C GLY A 199 3.85 12.87 6.09
N GLY A 200 3.65 11.80 5.31
CA GLY A 200 3.92 11.80 3.88
C GLY A 200 2.69 12.25 3.09
N SER A 201 2.86 13.22 2.20
CA SER A 201 1.84 13.53 1.18
C SER A 201 2.45 13.40 -0.20
N THR A 202 1.73 12.72 -1.09
CA THR A 202 2.09 12.68 -2.50
C THR A 202 1.19 13.67 -3.23
N THR A 203 1.74 14.83 -3.58
CA THR A 203 0.99 15.99 -4.10
C THR A 203 0.07 15.67 -5.28
N ILE A 204 0.49 14.76 -6.18
CA ILE A 204 -0.34 14.35 -7.32
C ILE A 204 -1.63 13.60 -6.91
N TRP A 205 -1.66 12.97 -5.74
CA TRP A 205 -2.85 12.30 -5.19
C TRP A 205 -3.65 13.18 -4.23
N ALA A 206 -3.09 14.33 -3.85
CA ALA A 206 -3.70 15.19 -2.86
C ALA A 206 -4.94 15.91 -3.43
N PRO A 207 -6.01 16.07 -2.63
CA PRO A 207 -7.21 16.75 -3.07
C PRO A 207 -6.98 18.27 -3.25
N PRO A 208 -7.89 18.99 -3.91
CA PRO A 208 -7.76 20.44 -4.15
C PRO A 208 -7.61 21.27 -2.87
N GLU A 209 -8.26 20.88 -1.77
CA GLU A 209 -8.17 21.58 -0.49
C GLU A 209 -6.84 21.39 0.25
N SER A 210 -5.98 20.48 -0.21
CA SER A 210 -4.68 20.17 0.40
C SER A 210 -3.59 21.17 -0.01
N GLY A 211 -3.88 22.46 0.09
CA GLY A 211 -3.02 23.54 -0.40
C GLY A 211 -1.54 23.41 0.01
N PRO A 212 -0.62 24.09 -0.72
CA PRO A 212 0.82 23.80 -0.68
C PRO A 212 1.51 24.02 0.67
N VAL A 213 0.89 24.76 1.59
CA VAL A 213 1.53 25.18 2.85
C VAL A 213 1.04 24.36 4.05
N HIS A 214 -0.17 23.80 4.01
CA HIS A 214 -0.77 23.10 5.14
C HIS A 214 -1.63 21.92 4.68
N TRP A 215 -0.97 20.80 4.39
CA TRP A 215 -1.69 19.55 4.22
C TRP A 215 -2.32 19.14 5.56
N ARG A 216 -3.64 19.05 5.60
CA ARG A 216 -4.38 18.50 6.73
C ARG A 216 -5.01 17.18 6.30
N PRO A 217 -4.54 16.03 6.81
CA PRO A 217 -5.18 14.75 6.54
C PRO A 217 -6.66 14.82 6.91
N SER A 218 -7.52 14.28 6.04
CA SER A 218 -8.95 14.18 6.30
C SER A 218 -9.53 12.97 5.58
N ALA A 219 -10.55 12.34 6.18
CA ALA A 219 -11.22 11.21 5.55
C ALA A 219 -11.78 11.54 4.16
N LYS A 220 -12.21 12.79 3.93
CA LYS A 220 -12.68 13.24 2.61
C LYS A 220 -11.52 13.44 1.62
N GLY A 221 -10.34 13.82 2.08
CA GLY A 221 -9.13 13.82 1.26
C GLY A 221 -8.71 12.40 0.87
N ASP A 222 -8.88 11.44 1.77
CA ASP A 222 -8.60 10.02 1.49
C ASP A 222 -9.60 9.44 0.46
N VAL A 223 -10.87 9.83 0.54
CA VAL A 223 -11.88 9.50 -0.48
C VAL A 223 -11.51 10.05 -1.86
N PHE A 224 -10.96 11.26 -1.93
CA PHE A 224 -10.46 11.82 -3.20
C PHE A 224 -9.29 11.01 -3.74
N ALA A 225 -8.31 10.68 -2.90
CA ALA A 225 -7.18 9.84 -3.29
C ALA A 225 -7.65 8.44 -3.74
N LEU A 226 -8.66 7.88 -3.09
CA LEU A 226 -9.31 6.64 -3.52
C LEU A 226 -9.98 6.76 -4.89
N GLY A 227 -10.69 7.86 -5.16
CA GLY A 227 -11.27 8.12 -6.49
C GLY A 227 -10.21 8.11 -7.60
N LEU A 228 -9.07 8.76 -7.36
CA LEU A 228 -7.93 8.72 -8.28
C LEU A 228 -7.39 7.29 -8.44
N ALA A 229 -7.35 6.50 -7.36
CA ALA A 229 -6.83 5.15 -7.41
C ALA A 229 -7.78 4.20 -8.17
N LEU A 230 -9.09 4.36 -7.99
CA LEU A 230 -10.11 3.64 -8.76
C LEU A 230 -10.02 3.96 -10.26
N TRP A 231 -9.82 5.23 -10.62
CA TRP A 231 -9.54 5.62 -12.01
C TRP A 231 -8.26 4.98 -12.54
N ALA A 232 -7.16 5.07 -11.78
CA ALA A 232 -5.87 4.52 -12.18
C ALA A 232 -5.94 3.00 -12.37
N ILE A 233 -6.69 2.30 -11.52
CA ILE A 233 -6.99 0.87 -11.68
C ILE A 233 -7.75 0.64 -12.99
N ALA A 234 -8.84 1.36 -13.23
CA ALA A 234 -9.70 1.16 -14.40
C ALA A 234 -8.96 1.40 -15.73
N GLY A 235 -8.01 2.34 -15.75
CA GLY A 235 -7.17 2.64 -16.91
C GLY A 235 -5.80 1.97 -16.90
N GLU A 236 -5.53 1.08 -15.93
CA GLU A 236 -4.22 0.43 -15.72
C GLU A 236 -3.04 1.42 -15.75
N VAL A 237 -3.21 2.56 -15.07
CA VAL A 237 -2.26 3.66 -15.02
C VAL A 237 -1.34 3.49 -13.82
N GLY A 238 -0.08 3.12 -14.06
CA GLY A 238 0.91 2.98 -13.00
C GLY A 238 1.43 4.32 -12.44
N SER A 239 1.50 5.34 -13.31
CA SER A 239 1.92 6.70 -12.93
C SER A 239 1.24 7.75 -13.81
N PHE A 240 0.96 8.92 -13.24
CA PHE A 240 0.36 10.06 -13.94
C PHE A 240 0.88 11.37 -13.37
N GLU A 241 0.66 12.45 -14.12
CA GLU A 241 0.94 13.81 -13.70
C GLU A 241 -0.34 14.64 -13.64
N ARG A 242 -0.31 15.72 -12.87
CA ARG A 242 -1.38 16.71 -12.82
C ARG A 242 -0.83 18.06 -13.17
N GLU A 243 -1.49 18.73 -14.10
CA GLU A 243 -1.11 20.08 -14.50
C GLU A 243 -1.25 21.06 -13.33
N LYS A 244 -2.38 20.97 -12.60
CA LYS A 244 -2.69 21.79 -11.44
C LYS A 244 -3.44 21.00 -10.37
N GLN A 245 -3.13 21.25 -9.10
CA GLN A 245 -3.75 20.54 -7.97
C GLN A 245 -5.18 21.02 -7.68
N ASP A 246 -5.51 22.26 -8.01
CA ASP A 246 -6.81 22.89 -7.75
C ASP A 246 -7.79 22.76 -8.93
N ALA A 247 -7.32 22.36 -10.10
CA ALA A 247 -8.14 22.21 -11.29
C ALA A 247 -9.07 20.99 -11.23
N SER A 248 -10.23 21.11 -11.88
CA SER A 248 -11.10 19.97 -12.18
C SER A 248 -10.36 19.00 -13.11
N LEU A 249 -10.42 17.72 -12.80
CA LEU A 249 -9.68 16.68 -13.50
C LEU A 249 -10.49 16.16 -14.69
N LEU A 250 -9.89 16.20 -15.88
CA LEU A 250 -10.37 15.44 -17.03
C LEU A 250 -9.73 14.06 -17.00
N LEU A 251 -10.54 13.05 -16.65
CA LEU A 251 -10.11 11.67 -16.59
C LEU A 251 -10.32 11.00 -17.96
N PRO A 252 -9.26 10.49 -18.62
CA PRO A 252 -9.45 9.65 -19.78
C PRO A 252 -10.02 8.31 -19.34
N TRP A 253 -11.07 7.86 -20.02
CA TRP A 253 -11.75 6.60 -19.76
C TRP A 253 -11.61 5.66 -20.95
N GLY A 254 -11.48 4.37 -20.67
CA GLY A 254 -11.54 3.34 -21.69
C GLY A 254 -12.97 3.13 -22.20
N PRO A 255 -13.13 2.64 -23.45
CA PRO A 255 -14.44 2.44 -24.06
C PRO A 255 -15.31 1.39 -23.34
N HIS A 256 -14.71 0.61 -22.43
CA HIS A 256 -15.39 -0.45 -21.69
C HIS A 256 -15.59 -0.12 -20.20
N THR A 257 -15.18 1.05 -19.72
CA THR A 257 -15.41 1.43 -18.33
C THR A 257 -16.91 1.72 -18.13
N PRO A 258 -17.62 0.99 -17.25
CA PRO A 258 -19.06 1.19 -17.06
C PRO A 258 -19.37 2.61 -16.54
N LEU A 259 -20.45 3.21 -17.03
CA LEU A 259 -20.85 4.57 -16.62
C LEU A 259 -21.03 4.71 -15.10
N TRP A 260 -21.64 3.72 -14.45
CA TRP A 260 -21.81 3.74 -12.99
C TRP A 260 -20.47 3.85 -12.23
N PHE A 261 -19.40 3.25 -12.77
CA PHE A 261 -18.08 3.29 -12.16
C PHE A 261 -17.42 4.65 -12.40
N GLN A 262 -17.59 5.22 -13.60
CA GLN A 262 -17.14 6.58 -13.91
C GLN A 262 -17.82 7.60 -12.97
N ASP A 263 -19.14 7.48 -12.79
CA ASP A 263 -19.93 8.33 -11.90
C ASP A 263 -19.43 8.23 -10.45
N LEU A 264 -19.22 7.01 -9.93
CA LEU A 264 -18.68 6.79 -8.59
C LEU A 264 -17.31 7.46 -8.39
N VAL A 265 -16.41 7.34 -9.39
CA VAL A 265 -15.11 7.99 -9.34
C VAL A 265 -15.25 9.51 -9.37
N HIS A 266 -16.12 10.05 -10.22
CA HIS A 266 -16.39 11.48 -10.27
C HIS A 266 -16.94 12.01 -8.94
N ASP A 267 -17.82 11.29 -8.28
CA ASP A 267 -18.34 11.63 -6.95
C ASP A 267 -17.22 11.67 -5.89
N CYS A 268 -16.26 10.72 -5.95
CA CYS A 268 -15.09 10.73 -5.08
C CYS A 268 -14.17 11.94 -5.33
N LEU A 269 -14.11 12.41 -6.57
CA LEU A 269 -13.23 13.51 -7.00
C LEU A 269 -13.89 14.89 -6.95
N GLU A 270 -15.08 14.99 -6.36
CA GLU A 270 -15.78 16.26 -6.21
C GLU A 270 -14.91 17.30 -5.49
N HIS A 271 -14.91 18.53 -6.01
CA HIS A 271 -14.00 19.57 -5.54
C HIS A 271 -14.31 19.97 -4.09
N LYS A 272 -15.58 19.98 -3.70
CA LYS A 272 -16.01 20.26 -2.33
C LYS A 272 -15.96 18.98 -1.47
N PRO A 273 -15.15 18.91 -0.39
CA PRO A 273 -15.00 17.70 0.43
C PRO A 273 -16.33 17.15 0.98
N ASP A 274 -17.24 18.01 1.39
CA ASP A 274 -18.52 17.60 2.00
C ASP A 274 -19.49 16.96 1.00
N ARG A 275 -19.23 17.10 -0.29
CA ARG A 275 -20.04 16.47 -1.35
C ARG A 275 -19.52 15.11 -1.79
N ARG A 276 -18.28 14.76 -1.44
CA ARG A 276 -17.74 13.42 -1.71
C ARG A 276 -18.51 12.40 -0.87
N PRO A 277 -18.65 11.15 -1.33
CA PRO A 277 -19.23 10.09 -0.52
C PRO A 277 -18.38 9.79 0.73
N PHE A 278 -18.94 9.01 1.64
CA PHE A 278 -18.18 8.34 2.70
C PHE A 278 -17.61 7.01 2.18
N ALA A 279 -16.54 6.52 2.81
CA ALA A 279 -15.88 5.27 2.40
C ALA A 279 -16.85 4.08 2.34
N HIS A 280 -17.76 3.96 3.32
CA HIS A 280 -18.76 2.89 3.34
C HIS A 280 -19.80 2.99 2.21
N GLU A 281 -20.10 4.19 1.70
CA GLU A 281 -21.01 4.37 0.56
C GLU A 281 -20.35 3.89 -0.73
N ILE A 282 -19.06 4.22 -0.92
CA ILE A 282 -18.25 3.74 -2.04
C ILE A 282 -18.19 2.21 -2.02
N TYR A 283 -17.91 1.64 -0.85
CA TYR A 283 -17.89 0.20 -0.64
C TYR A 283 -19.21 -0.47 -1.07
N ASN A 284 -20.34 0.07 -0.61
CA ASN A 284 -21.66 -0.47 -0.94
C ASN A 284 -21.93 -0.46 -2.46
N VAL A 285 -21.54 0.60 -3.17
CA VAL A 285 -21.71 0.69 -4.64
C VAL A 285 -20.85 -0.36 -5.34
N LEU A 286 -19.59 -0.52 -4.94
CA LEU A 286 -18.69 -1.52 -5.52
C LEU A 286 -19.21 -2.95 -5.30
N THR A 287 -19.67 -3.28 -4.09
CA THR A 287 -20.24 -4.61 -3.78
C THR A 287 -21.53 -4.87 -4.56
N LEU A 288 -22.45 -3.89 -4.61
CA LEU A 288 -23.71 -4.01 -5.35
C LEU A 288 -23.48 -4.39 -6.82
N HIS A 289 -22.50 -3.77 -7.46
CA HIS A 289 -22.18 -4.03 -8.86
C HIS A 289 -21.32 -5.28 -9.06
N ASN A 290 -20.56 -5.71 -8.05
CA ASN A 290 -19.82 -6.97 -8.11
C ASN A 290 -20.76 -8.18 -8.10
N ASP A 291 -21.72 -8.19 -7.17
CA ASP A 291 -22.70 -9.28 -7.01
C ASP A 291 -23.64 -9.41 -8.22
N SER A 292 -23.79 -8.34 -9.00
CA SER A 292 -24.65 -8.29 -10.17
C SER A 292 -24.02 -8.88 -11.45
N GLN A 293 -22.73 -9.24 -11.43
CA GLN A 293 -22.06 -9.81 -12.61
C GLN A 293 -22.37 -11.31 -12.74
N PRO A 294 -23.04 -11.77 -13.82
CA PRO A 294 -23.30 -13.19 -14.01
C PRO A 294 -21.98 -13.96 -14.17
N GLU A 295 -21.81 -15.01 -13.36
CA GLU A 295 -20.58 -15.82 -13.27
C GLU A 295 -20.05 -16.35 -14.62
N SER A 296 -20.88 -16.37 -15.66
CA SER A 296 -20.56 -16.85 -17.00
C SER A 296 -19.62 -15.96 -17.81
N ALA A 297 -19.37 -14.70 -17.41
CA ALA A 297 -18.54 -13.76 -18.21
C ALA A 297 -17.05 -13.70 -17.79
N SER A 298 -16.70 -14.12 -16.57
CA SER A 298 -15.39 -13.82 -15.96
C SER A 298 -14.24 -14.77 -16.39
N ALA A 299 -14.54 -15.99 -16.86
CA ALA A 299 -13.52 -17.04 -16.97
C ALA A 299 -12.65 -17.05 -18.25
N LYS A 300 -12.92 -16.20 -19.26
CA LYS A 300 -12.28 -16.37 -20.59
C LYS A 300 -11.11 -15.44 -20.93
N ASN A 301 -10.91 -14.31 -20.25
CA ASN A 301 -9.99 -13.26 -20.76
C ASN A 301 -8.97 -12.68 -19.77
N CYS A 302 -8.76 -13.25 -18.57
CA CYS A 302 -7.81 -12.67 -17.63
C CYS A 302 -6.35 -13.09 -17.94
N GLY A 303 -5.71 -12.40 -18.89
CA GLY A 303 -4.29 -12.59 -19.25
C GLY A 303 -3.30 -12.32 -18.10
N VAL A 304 -3.77 -11.75 -16.99
CA VAL A 304 -3.00 -11.51 -15.76
C VAL A 304 -2.42 -12.80 -15.18
N GLY A 305 -3.13 -13.93 -15.31
CA GLY A 305 -2.66 -15.23 -14.82
C GLY A 305 -1.37 -15.72 -15.51
N GLU A 306 -1.20 -15.43 -16.80
CA GLU A 306 0.01 -15.80 -17.54
C GLU A 306 1.21 -14.93 -17.15
N ILE A 307 0.98 -13.65 -16.83
CA ILE A 307 2.03 -12.68 -16.51
C ILE A 307 2.60 -12.93 -15.11
N CYS A 308 1.73 -13.20 -14.12
CA CYS A 308 2.16 -13.61 -12.78
C CYS A 308 2.93 -14.95 -12.82
N SER A 309 2.48 -15.91 -13.65
CA SER A 309 3.18 -17.19 -13.81
C SER A 309 4.53 -17.07 -14.54
N ALA A 310 4.66 -16.16 -15.51
CA ALA A 310 5.90 -15.97 -16.27
C ALA A 310 7.01 -15.34 -15.40
N ARG A 311 6.67 -14.36 -14.55
CA ARG A 311 7.63 -13.76 -13.61
C ARG A 311 8.11 -14.73 -12.53
N TYR A 312 7.25 -15.60 -12.02
CA TYR A 312 7.66 -16.63 -11.06
C TYR A 312 8.66 -17.65 -11.65
N ARG A 313 8.58 -17.91 -12.97
CA ARG A 313 9.53 -18.79 -13.69
C ARG A 313 10.80 -18.09 -14.14
N ALA A 314 10.82 -16.76 -14.17
CA ALA A 314 11.92 -15.96 -14.71
C ALA A 314 12.97 -15.53 -13.67
N LEU A 315 12.87 -15.95 -12.40
CA LEU A 315 13.99 -15.84 -11.45
C LEU A 315 14.92 -17.05 -11.65
N PRO A 316 16.11 -16.89 -12.27
CA PRO A 316 17.01 -18.01 -12.50
C PRO A 316 17.66 -18.43 -11.17
N PRO A 317 17.74 -19.73 -10.85
CA PRO A 317 18.60 -20.20 -9.79
C PRO A 317 20.06 -20.03 -10.23
N GLY A 318 20.72 -18.95 -9.82
CA GLY A 318 22.19 -18.89 -9.88
C GLY A 318 22.91 -17.63 -10.34
N GLN A 319 22.26 -16.49 -10.63
CA GLN A 319 23.03 -15.25 -10.87
C GLN A 319 23.36 -14.53 -9.55
N ARG A 320 24.34 -15.07 -8.82
CA ARG A 320 25.01 -14.37 -7.72
C ARG A 320 26.02 -13.38 -8.30
N GLN A 321 25.62 -12.11 -8.43
CA GLN A 321 26.63 -11.06 -8.32
C GLN A 321 26.99 -10.94 -6.83
N SER A 322 28.25 -11.14 -6.49
CA SER A 322 28.76 -10.88 -5.15
C SER A 322 28.66 -9.39 -4.87
N ILE A 323 27.62 -8.98 -4.16
CA ILE A 323 27.54 -7.65 -3.55
C ILE A 323 28.52 -7.65 -2.37
N PRO A 324 29.40 -6.64 -2.22
CA PRO A 324 30.29 -6.59 -1.08
C PRO A 324 29.46 -6.56 0.21
N HIS A 325 29.77 -7.46 1.14
CA HIS A 325 29.26 -7.43 2.50
C HIS A 325 29.63 -6.08 3.13
N ARG A 326 28.74 -5.09 3.06
CA ARG A 326 28.67 -4.09 4.13
C ARG A 326 27.96 -4.77 5.28
N ALA A 327 28.72 -5.10 6.33
CA ALA A 327 28.13 -5.35 7.62
C ALA A 327 27.27 -4.13 7.97
N PHE A 328 26.03 -4.37 8.37
CA PHE A 328 25.27 -3.36 9.09
C PHE A 328 26.01 -3.12 10.41
N THR A 329 26.73 -2.01 10.49
CA THR A 329 27.25 -1.42 11.72
C THR A 329 26.53 -0.10 11.95
#